data_AF-A0A1B8TS78-F1
#
_entry.id   AF-A0A1B8TS78-F1
#
_cell.length_a   1.000
_cell.length_b   1.000
_cell.length_c   1.000
_cell.angle_alpha   90.00
_cell.angle_beta   90.00
_cell.angle_gamma   90.00
#
_symmetry.space_group_name_H-M   'P 1'
#
loop_
_entity.id
_entity.type
_entity.pdbx_description
1 polymer ?
#
loop_
_entity_poly.entity_id
_entity_poly.type
_entity_poly.pdbx_seq_one_letter_code
_entity_poly.pdbx_strand_id
1 'polypeptide(L)'
;MLSVLSLNAQTGTITNFSMGNNPIELGGTLNISFDYTSTVAGTIEIALYKSQNSGSEIDWNTSVNWHTISVDIAATATTVNETITLTGIADTSADIAPEVYAVMLQLKDGSTSLAQLNSYGIQANNTVTINAASTVLNTVTFLSTPSATVEAGESIEVSVNYTLLAEGILKFAVRKYDNEWDWIGDDNGGEIIAEYLNPAPATDSDGTDVTRTLLIPEATTASADLTNQLYRVYVSLHDPSWASFTDKQNLLIITAPTVAGLEDINADGIVMYPNPVSDNLFIKNSKLEATSIKICDIMGRTVKSISNTKDIKSIDVSSFSKGIYILTTDNKKQFKFIKK
;
A
#
# COMPACT_ATOMS: atom_id res chain seq x y z
N MET A 1 -62.82 7.96 8.02
CA MET A 1 -61.97 7.41 9.11
C MET A 1 -60.54 7.77 8.72
N LEU A 2 -59.99 8.84 9.32
CA LEU A 2 -58.64 9.31 9.00
C LEU A 2 -57.63 8.22 9.44
N SER A 3 -56.76 7.79 8.52
CA SER A 3 -55.58 7.00 8.85
C SER A 3 -54.58 7.93 9.55
N VAL A 4 -54.40 7.73 10.85
CA VAL A 4 -53.34 8.38 11.61
C VAL A 4 -52.01 7.86 11.05
N LEU A 5 -51.24 8.75 10.43
CA LEU A 5 -49.82 8.54 10.14
C LEU A 5 -49.14 8.21 11.49
N SER A 6 -48.71 6.97 11.67
CA SER A 6 -47.82 6.62 12.76
C SER A 6 -46.46 7.28 12.49
N LEU A 7 -46.24 8.45 13.09
CA LEU A 7 -44.90 8.93 13.35
C LEU A 7 -44.24 7.85 14.22
N ASN A 8 -43.27 7.11 13.68
CA ASN A 8 -42.41 6.29 14.53
C ASN A 8 -41.73 7.24 15.51
N ALA A 9 -42.22 7.28 16.76
CA ALA A 9 -41.60 8.07 17.81
C ALA A 9 -40.18 7.53 18.03
N GLN A 10 -39.16 8.37 17.88
CA GLN A 10 -37.81 8.02 18.34
C GLN A 10 -37.91 7.65 19.81
N THR A 11 -37.58 6.41 20.15
CA THR A 11 -37.74 5.82 21.49
C THR A 11 -36.58 6.17 22.43
N GLY A 12 -35.79 7.19 22.09
CA GLY A 12 -34.71 7.73 22.91
C GLY A 12 -34.23 9.10 22.41
N THR A 13 -33.32 9.72 23.15
CA THR A 13 -32.69 11.01 22.82
C THR A 13 -31.22 11.01 23.19
N ILE A 14 -30.42 11.84 22.50
CA ILE A 14 -29.07 12.23 22.91
C ILE A 14 -29.04 13.76 22.99
N THR A 15 -28.66 14.32 24.13
CA THR A 15 -28.67 15.77 24.40
C THR A 15 -27.45 16.18 25.22
N ASN A 16 -27.22 17.49 25.40
CA ASN A 16 -26.15 18.03 26.25
C ASN A 16 -24.76 17.47 25.94
N PHE A 17 -24.50 17.17 24.67
CA PHE A 17 -23.21 16.71 24.21
C PHE A 17 -22.15 17.79 24.41
N SER A 18 -21.01 17.38 24.95
CA SER A 18 -19.83 18.20 25.10
C SER A 18 -18.57 17.34 24.95
N MET A 19 -17.52 17.96 24.44
CA MET A 19 -16.19 17.37 24.34
C MET A 19 -15.18 18.23 25.10
N GLY A 20 -14.38 17.59 25.93
CA GLY A 20 -13.21 18.18 26.58
C GLY A 20 -11.92 17.78 25.88
N ASN A 21 -10.82 18.47 26.19
CA ASN A 21 -9.48 18.23 25.64
C ASN A 21 -9.38 18.40 24.11
N ASN A 22 -10.03 19.40 23.53
CA ASN A 22 -9.95 19.74 22.10
C ASN A 22 -9.33 21.15 21.94
N PRO A 23 -8.21 21.34 21.20
CA PRO A 23 -7.48 20.38 20.39
C PRO A 23 -6.78 19.28 21.22
N ILE A 24 -6.56 18.13 20.59
CA ILE A 24 -5.98 16.93 21.18
C ILE A 24 -4.80 16.44 20.36
N GLU A 25 -3.81 15.80 20.98
CA GLU A 25 -2.71 15.16 20.26
C GLU A 25 -3.05 13.72 19.88
N LEU A 26 -2.46 13.20 18.79
CA LEU A 26 -2.53 11.77 18.45
C LEU A 26 -2.08 10.91 19.65
N GLY A 27 -2.86 9.88 19.97
CA GLY A 27 -2.65 9.05 21.17
C GLY A 27 -3.19 9.65 22.48
N GLY A 28 -3.67 10.89 22.48
CA GLY A 28 -4.31 11.53 23.63
C GLY A 28 -5.71 10.98 23.94
N THR A 29 -6.26 11.39 25.08
CA THR A 29 -7.61 11.00 25.53
C THR A 29 -8.63 12.13 25.39
N LEU A 30 -9.66 11.89 24.59
CA LEU A 30 -10.81 12.77 24.37
C LEU A 30 -11.88 12.46 25.42
N ASN A 31 -12.33 13.49 26.15
CA ASN A 31 -13.38 13.35 27.15
C ASN A 31 -14.73 13.71 26.51
N ILE A 32 -15.70 12.81 26.60
CA ILE A 32 -17.04 12.98 26.03
C ILE A 32 -18.06 12.92 27.16
N SER A 33 -18.97 13.88 27.18
CA SER A 33 -20.13 13.87 28.09
C SER A 33 -21.39 14.16 27.31
N PHE A 34 -22.45 13.42 27.59
CA PHE A 34 -23.79 13.64 27.02
C PHE A 34 -24.87 13.05 27.94
N ASP A 35 -26.09 13.48 27.73
CA ASP A 35 -27.27 12.91 28.37
C ASP A 35 -28.04 12.05 27.37
N TYR A 36 -28.58 10.93 27.82
CA TYR A 36 -29.48 10.11 27.01
C TYR A 36 -30.81 9.80 27.73
N THR A 37 -31.83 9.52 26.91
CA THR A 37 -33.05 8.82 27.34
C THR A 37 -33.27 7.62 26.44
N SER A 38 -33.86 6.55 26.97
CA SER A 38 -34.19 5.35 26.21
C SER A 38 -35.33 4.59 26.85
N THR A 39 -36.32 4.15 26.06
CA THR A 39 -37.40 3.28 26.56
C THR A 39 -37.01 1.80 26.58
N VAL A 40 -35.85 1.44 26.03
CA VAL A 40 -35.30 0.07 25.98
C VAL A 40 -33.84 0.07 26.42
N ALA A 41 -33.34 -1.05 26.94
CA ALA A 41 -31.90 -1.23 27.10
C ALA A 41 -31.26 -1.31 25.72
N GLY A 42 -30.02 -0.85 25.58
CA GLY A 42 -29.39 -0.73 24.28
C GLY A 42 -27.90 -0.46 24.35
N THR A 43 -27.36 0.06 23.26
CA THR A 43 -25.95 0.43 23.15
C THR A 43 -25.81 1.82 22.59
N ILE A 44 -24.79 2.55 23.05
CA ILE A 44 -24.34 3.79 22.40
C ILE A 44 -23.04 3.48 21.68
N GLU A 45 -23.04 3.71 20.37
CA GLU A 45 -21.87 3.67 19.51
C GLU A 45 -21.33 5.10 19.39
N ILE A 46 -20.05 5.26 19.70
CA ILE A 46 -19.31 6.51 19.54
C ILE A 46 -18.21 6.25 18.52
N ALA A 47 -18.16 7.07 17.47
CA ALA A 47 -17.15 6.96 16.43
C ALA A 47 -16.71 8.32 15.95
N LEU A 48 -15.45 8.39 15.51
CA LEU A 48 -14.88 9.56 14.88
C LEU A 48 -14.86 9.35 13.36
N TYR A 49 -15.38 10.31 12.60
CA TYR A 49 -15.42 10.25 11.14
C TYR A 49 -14.61 11.39 10.55
N LYS A 50 -14.02 11.19 9.37
CA LYS A 50 -13.55 12.30 8.55
C LYS A 50 -14.74 12.94 7.85
N SER A 51 -14.64 14.23 7.61
CA SER A 51 -15.56 14.93 6.72
C SER A 51 -15.18 14.74 5.26
N GLN A 52 -16.09 15.10 4.37
CA GLN A 52 -15.87 15.35 2.95
C GLN A 52 -16.42 16.73 2.58
N ASN A 53 -16.30 17.08 1.29
CA ASN A 53 -16.85 18.31 0.73
C ASN A 53 -16.35 19.56 1.51
N SER A 54 -15.04 19.63 1.76
CA SER A 54 -14.39 20.72 2.48
C SER A 54 -14.93 20.98 3.89
N GLY A 55 -15.17 19.90 4.65
CA GLY A 55 -15.59 20.00 6.05
C GLY A 55 -17.09 20.17 6.26
N SER A 56 -17.91 20.08 5.20
CA SER A 56 -19.34 20.35 5.29
C SER A 56 -20.20 19.09 5.50
N GLU A 57 -19.70 17.91 5.16
CA GLU A 57 -20.44 16.64 5.21
C GLU A 57 -19.64 15.54 5.90
N ILE A 58 -20.32 14.61 6.56
CA ILE A 58 -19.68 13.42 7.16
C ILE A 58 -19.41 12.38 6.06
N ASP A 59 -18.16 11.87 5.97
CA ASP A 59 -17.87 10.67 5.19
C ASP A 59 -18.03 9.42 6.07
N TRP A 60 -19.19 8.79 5.97
CA TRP A 60 -19.56 7.61 6.74
C TRP A 60 -18.68 6.38 6.50
N ASN A 61 -17.77 6.40 5.51
CA ASN A 61 -16.85 5.29 5.22
C ASN A 61 -15.49 5.43 5.92
N THR A 62 -15.24 6.55 6.60
CA THR A 62 -13.92 6.89 7.18
C THR A 62 -13.87 6.75 8.69
N SER A 63 -14.82 6.02 9.28
CA SER A 63 -14.87 5.84 10.73
C SER A 63 -13.54 5.33 11.25
N VAL A 64 -12.95 6.08 12.19
CA VAL A 64 -11.77 5.71 12.95
C VAL A 64 -12.16 5.64 14.42
N ASN A 65 -11.57 4.70 15.15
CA ASN A 65 -11.68 4.59 16.61
C ASN A 65 -13.12 4.44 17.14
N TRP A 66 -13.65 3.22 17.03
CA TRP A 66 -15.00 2.86 17.51
C TRP A 66 -15.00 2.54 19.00
N HIS A 67 -16.00 3.07 19.70
CA HIS A 67 -16.27 2.76 21.08
C HIS A 67 -17.75 2.40 21.26
N THR A 68 -18.04 1.36 22.04
CA THR A 68 -19.41 0.91 22.29
C THR A 68 -19.62 0.73 23.77
N ILE A 69 -20.68 1.35 24.29
CA ILE A 69 -21.09 1.24 25.68
C ILE A 69 -22.50 0.68 25.78
N SER A 70 -22.74 -0.19 26.75
CA SER A 70 -24.09 -0.66 27.07
C SER A 70 -24.81 0.37 27.94
N VAL A 71 -26.08 0.61 27.64
CA VAL A 71 -26.94 1.52 28.39
C VAL A 71 -28.24 0.85 28.78
N ASP A 72 -28.75 1.20 29.96
CA ASP A 72 -30.00 0.68 30.48
C ASP A 72 -31.20 1.54 30.02
N ILE A 73 -32.41 1.08 30.36
CA ILE A 73 -33.63 1.87 30.18
C ILE A 73 -33.51 3.14 31.04
N ALA A 74 -33.69 4.30 30.41
CA ALA A 74 -33.60 5.61 31.04
C ALA A 74 -34.81 6.47 30.68
N ALA A 75 -35.82 6.48 31.56
CA ALA A 75 -37.03 7.29 31.38
C ALA A 75 -36.80 8.80 31.56
N THR A 76 -35.70 9.18 32.22
CA THR A 76 -35.25 10.56 32.39
C THR A 76 -33.80 10.69 31.92
N ALA A 77 -33.39 11.91 31.55
CA ALA A 77 -32.04 12.21 31.10
C ALA A 77 -31.00 11.65 32.09
N THR A 78 -30.16 10.75 31.59
CA THR A 78 -29.08 10.12 32.35
C THR A 78 -27.75 10.52 31.72
N THR A 79 -26.86 11.10 32.53
CA THR A 79 -25.55 11.55 32.07
C THR A 79 -24.59 10.38 31.93
N VAL A 80 -23.90 10.36 30.80
CA VAL A 80 -22.80 9.45 30.49
C VAL A 80 -21.53 10.28 30.33
N ASN A 81 -20.47 9.84 30.99
CA ASN A 81 -19.12 10.40 30.83
C ASN A 81 -18.21 9.29 30.33
N GLU A 82 -17.60 9.49 29.17
CA GLU A 82 -16.70 8.53 28.55
C GLU A 82 -15.37 9.17 28.17
N THR A 83 -14.35 8.34 28.10
CA THR A 83 -13.01 8.74 27.68
C THR A 83 -12.54 7.86 26.53
N ILE A 84 -12.21 8.46 25.40
CA ILE A 84 -11.76 7.74 24.20
C ILE A 84 -10.29 8.07 23.93
N THR A 85 -9.45 7.05 23.87
CA THR A 85 -8.04 7.23 23.48
C THR A 85 -7.93 7.20 21.95
N LEU A 86 -7.39 8.26 21.35
CA LEU A 86 -7.30 8.42 19.91
C LEU A 86 -6.09 7.67 19.32
N THR A 87 -6.20 6.35 19.24
CA THR A 87 -5.24 5.45 18.57
C THR A 87 -5.70 5.05 17.16
N GLY A 88 -4.76 4.64 16.30
CA GLY A 88 -5.08 4.11 14.97
C GLY A 88 -5.54 5.15 13.94
N ILE A 89 -5.31 6.44 14.22
CA ILE A 89 -5.57 7.55 13.30
C ILE A 89 -4.29 7.82 12.52
N ALA A 90 -4.37 7.80 11.19
CA ALA A 90 -3.21 7.94 10.31
C ALA A 90 -2.83 9.40 10.02
N ASP A 91 -3.82 10.29 9.96
CA ASP A 91 -3.65 11.66 9.48
C ASP A 91 -4.06 12.66 10.58
N THR A 92 -3.27 13.71 10.80
CA THR A 92 -3.63 14.82 11.68
C THR A 92 -4.71 15.72 11.05
N SER A 93 -5.29 16.64 11.82
CA SER A 93 -6.19 17.66 11.29
C SER A 93 -5.50 18.62 10.31
N ALA A 94 -4.16 18.73 10.33
CA ALA A 94 -3.43 19.50 9.33
C ALA A 94 -3.34 18.74 8.00
N ASP A 95 -3.12 17.43 8.06
CA ASP A 95 -2.95 16.56 6.87
C ASP A 95 -4.23 16.42 6.05
N ILE A 96 -5.39 16.42 6.72
CA ILE A 96 -6.68 16.28 6.04
C ILE A 96 -7.31 17.61 5.64
N ALA A 97 -6.68 18.77 5.89
CA ALA A 97 -7.29 20.06 5.59
C ALA A 97 -7.62 20.19 4.09
N PRO A 98 -8.82 20.70 3.70
CA PRO A 98 -9.83 21.39 4.52
C PRO A 98 -10.83 20.49 5.27
N GLU A 99 -10.72 19.17 5.17
CA GLU A 99 -11.56 18.24 5.91
C GLU A 99 -11.25 18.26 7.42
N VAL A 100 -12.21 17.81 8.23
CA VAL A 100 -12.16 17.81 9.70
C VAL A 100 -12.58 16.46 10.25
N TYR A 101 -12.18 16.16 11.48
CA TYR A 101 -12.71 15.01 12.22
C TYR A 101 -13.97 15.42 12.99
N ALA A 102 -15.01 14.59 12.93
CA ALA A 102 -16.28 14.80 13.62
C ALA A 102 -16.67 13.59 14.47
N VAL A 103 -17.05 13.83 15.72
CA VAL A 103 -17.56 12.81 16.63
C VAL A 103 -19.05 12.62 16.39
N MET A 104 -19.44 11.36 16.23
CA MET A 104 -20.81 10.92 16.03
C MET A 104 -21.21 9.92 17.12
N LEU A 105 -22.43 10.07 17.64
CA LEU A 105 -23.00 9.18 18.63
C LEU A 105 -24.31 8.62 18.13
N GLN A 106 -24.52 7.32 18.29
CA GLN A 106 -25.75 6.65 17.92
C GLN A 106 -26.21 5.71 19.04
N LEU A 107 -27.42 5.94 19.54
CA LEU A 107 -28.11 5.05 20.46
C LEU A 107 -28.89 3.99 19.66
N LYS A 108 -28.72 2.71 20.00
CA LYS A 108 -29.29 1.57 19.26
C LYS A 108 -29.95 0.54 20.18
N ASP A 109 -30.98 -0.12 19.65
CA ASP A 109 -31.52 -1.40 20.13
C ASP A 109 -31.21 -2.46 19.07
N GLY A 110 -30.18 -3.28 19.32
CA GLY A 110 -29.61 -4.15 18.31
C GLY A 110 -29.19 -3.36 17.06
N SER A 111 -29.82 -3.66 15.93
CA SER A 111 -29.56 -2.96 14.65
C SER A 111 -30.40 -1.68 14.45
N THR A 112 -31.37 -1.42 15.33
CA THR A 112 -32.30 -0.29 15.18
C THR A 112 -31.72 0.96 15.82
N SER A 113 -31.56 2.03 15.04
CA SER A 113 -31.20 3.36 15.55
C SER A 113 -32.37 3.98 16.29
N LEU A 114 -32.17 4.34 17.57
CA LEU A 114 -33.18 5.02 18.40
C LEU A 114 -32.99 6.54 18.41
N ALA A 115 -31.73 6.98 18.52
CA ALA A 115 -31.35 8.40 18.51
C ALA A 115 -29.93 8.57 17.99
N GLN A 116 -29.61 9.75 17.48
CA GLN A 116 -28.27 10.12 17.01
C GLN A 116 -27.96 11.56 17.41
N LEU A 117 -26.71 11.84 17.77
CA LEU A 117 -26.22 13.21 17.83
C LEU A 117 -26.05 13.75 16.40
N ASN A 118 -26.53 14.98 16.16
CA ASN A 118 -26.34 15.71 14.90
C ASN A 118 -26.78 14.94 13.64
N SER A 119 -28.06 14.58 13.56
CA SER A 119 -28.67 13.87 12.41
C SER A 119 -28.47 14.53 11.04
N TYR A 120 -27.91 15.75 10.96
CA TYR A 120 -27.76 16.54 9.74
C TYR A 120 -26.38 17.22 9.56
N GLY A 121 -25.30 16.77 10.22
CA GLY A 121 -23.93 17.09 9.77
C GLY A 121 -22.95 17.64 10.81
N ILE A 122 -21.99 18.43 10.33
CA ILE A 122 -20.80 18.89 11.06
C ILE A 122 -21.09 20.24 11.74
N GLN A 123 -20.75 20.34 13.02
CA GLN A 123 -20.90 21.53 13.84
C GLN A 123 -19.63 21.78 14.66
N ALA A 124 -19.37 23.03 15.03
CA ALA A 124 -18.17 23.37 15.79
C ALA A 124 -18.05 22.64 17.15
N ASN A 125 -19.17 22.21 17.74
CA ASN A 125 -19.20 21.50 19.02
C ASN A 125 -19.01 19.99 18.90
N ASN A 126 -18.98 19.42 17.68
CA ASN A 126 -18.67 18.01 17.45
C ASN A 126 -17.47 17.78 16.52
N THR A 127 -16.73 18.83 16.17
CA THR A 127 -15.45 18.71 15.48
C THR A 127 -14.29 18.59 16.46
N VAL A 128 -13.33 17.74 16.12
CA VAL A 128 -12.10 17.53 16.90
C VAL A 128 -10.90 17.95 16.06
N THR A 129 -10.04 18.77 16.63
CA THR A 129 -8.74 19.11 16.07
C THR A 129 -7.70 18.16 16.65
N ILE A 130 -7.12 17.32 15.81
CA ILE A 130 -6.08 16.35 16.15
C ILE A 130 -4.73 16.89 15.68
N ASN A 131 -3.88 17.24 16.64
CA ASN A 131 -2.51 17.63 16.40
C ASN A 131 -1.61 16.38 16.32
N ALA A 132 -0.44 16.53 15.70
CA ALA A 132 0.61 15.54 15.81
C ALA A 132 0.91 15.24 17.30
N ALA A 133 1.27 14.00 17.61
CA ALA A 133 1.68 13.63 18.96
C ALA A 133 2.93 14.45 19.35
N SER A 134 2.93 15.10 20.52
CA SER A 134 4.16 15.71 21.06
C SER A 134 5.14 14.64 21.57
N THR A 135 4.66 13.40 21.71
CA THR A 135 5.45 12.22 22.07
C THR A 135 5.63 11.32 20.86
N VAL A 136 6.88 10.97 20.55
CA VAL A 136 7.23 10.00 19.50
C VAL A 136 6.57 8.66 19.81
N LEU A 137 5.92 8.05 18.83
CA LEU A 137 5.43 6.67 18.91
C LEU A 137 6.31 5.78 18.02
N ASN A 138 6.17 4.46 18.12
CA ASN A 138 6.80 3.54 17.16
C ASN A 138 5.80 3.27 16.04
N THR A 139 5.91 3.96 14.90
CA THR A 139 4.98 3.82 13.77
C THR A 139 5.73 3.65 12.45
N VAL A 140 5.10 2.97 11.48
CA VAL A 140 5.59 2.92 10.10
C VAL A 140 4.42 3.01 9.13
N THR A 141 4.57 3.81 8.07
CA THR A 141 3.56 4.04 7.05
C THR A 141 4.20 4.06 5.66
N PHE A 142 3.50 3.54 4.66
CA PHE A 142 3.94 3.67 3.27
C PHE A 142 3.78 5.12 2.80
N LEU A 143 4.83 5.71 2.24
CA LEU A 143 4.76 7.03 1.59
C LEU A 143 4.01 6.97 0.26
N SER A 144 4.04 5.82 -0.39
CA SER A 144 3.26 5.49 -1.57
C SER A 144 2.95 4.00 -1.59
N THR A 145 1.82 3.62 -2.18
CA THR A 145 1.48 2.21 -2.36
C THR A 145 2.57 1.53 -3.20
N PRO A 146 3.27 0.50 -2.67
CA PRO A 146 4.27 -0.23 -3.44
C PRO A 146 3.68 -0.83 -4.71
N SER A 147 4.51 -1.02 -5.75
CA SER A 147 4.05 -1.62 -7.01
C SER A 147 3.28 -2.91 -6.75
N ALA A 148 2.07 -3.02 -7.31
CA ALA A 148 1.24 -4.21 -7.15
C ALA A 148 1.76 -5.40 -7.96
N THR A 149 2.61 -5.16 -8.97
CA THR A 149 3.15 -6.20 -9.85
C THR A 149 4.65 -5.99 -10.13
N VAL A 150 5.41 -7.07 -10.20
CA VAL A 150 6.85 -7.07 -10.57
C VAL A 150 7.24 -8.38 -11.25
N GLU A 151 8.14 -8.35 -12.22
CA GLU A 151 8.73 -9.56 -12.79
C GLU A 151 9.81 -10.14 -11.87
N ALA A 152 9.88 -11.47 -11.74
CA ALA A 152 11.01 -12.09 -11.05
C ALA A 152 12.32 -11.73 -11.77
N GLY A 153 13.34 -11.30 -11.02
CA GLY A 153 14.58 -10.72 -11.55
C GLY A 153 14.60 -9.19 -11.61
N GLU A 154 13.45 -8.53 -11.47
CA GLU A 154 13.35 -7.07 -11.40
C GLU A 154 13.22 -6.59 -9.95
N SER A 155 13.37 -5.27 -9.73
CA SER A 155 13.31 -4.67 -8.40
C SER A 155 12.02 -3.88 -8.16
N ILE A 156 11.57 -3.86 -6.91
CA ILE A 156 10.56 -2.91 -6.43
C ILE A 156 11.19 -1.87 -5.50
N GLU A 157 10.69 -0.64 -5.54
CA GLU A 157 11.02 0.38 -4.55
C GLU A 157 9.92 0.46 -3.49
N VAL A 158 10.34 0.50 -2.23
CA VAL A 158 9.47 0.60 -1.07
C VAL A 158 9.91 1.79 -0.25
N SER A 159 9.03 2.78 -0.12
CA SER A 159 9.27 4.02 0.60
C SER A 159 8.32 4.13 1.78
N VAL A 160 8.87 4.40 2.96
CA VAL A 160 8.10 4.53 4.21
C VAL A 160 8.54 5.76 5.00
N ASN A 161 7.61 6.32 5.76
CA ASN A 161 7.94 7.18 6.89
C ASN A 161 7.86 6.30 8.15
N TYR A 162 8.84 6.42 9.04
CA TYR A 162 8.81 5.73 10.32
C TYR A 162 9.11 6.68 11.48
N THR A 163 8.52 6.38 12.63
CA THR A 163 8.87 7.00 13.91
C THR A 163 9.38 5.93 14.89
N LEU A 164 10.40 6.27 15.69
CA LEU A 164 11.00 5.37 16.69
C LEU A 164 11.40 6.14 17.96
N LEU A 165 10.93 5.66 19.12
CA LEU A 165 11.26 6.19 20.46
C LEU A 165 12.73 6.03 20.85
N ALA A 166 13.34 4.95 20.38
CA ALA A 166 14.72 4.57 20.65
C ALA A 166 15.28 3.86 19.42
N GLU A 167 16.60 3.68 19.38
CA GLU A 167 17.24 2.89 18.33
C GLU A 167 16.58 1.51 18.21
N GLY A 168 16.29 1.10 16.99
CA GLY A 168 15.58 -0.14 16.69
C GLY A 168 16.00 -0.73 15.35
N ILE A 169 15.10 -1.47 14.72
CA ILE A 169 15.33 -2.13 13.44
C ILE A 169 14.12 -1.87 12.55
N LEU A 170 14.36 -1.33 11.35
CA LEU A 170 13.36 -1.23 10.30
C LEU A 170 13.67 -2.28 9.22
N LYS A 171 12.75 -3.23 9.04
CA LYS A 171 12.85 -4.32 8.06
C LYS A 171 11.91 -4.07 6.90
N PHE A 172 12.42 -4.25 5.68
CA PHE A 172 11.66 -4.30 4.44
C PHE A 172 11.80 -5.71 3.87
N ALA A 173 10.71 -6.36 3.49
CA ALA A 173 10.76 -7.71 2.96
C ALA A 173 9.68 -7.96 1.90
N VAL A 174 9.94 -8.96 1.06
CA VAL A 174 8.88 -9.67 0.34
C VAL A 174 8.72 -11.02 0.99
N ARG A 175 7.50 -11.32 1.45
CA ARG A 175 7.17 -12.56 2.15
C ARG A 175 6.07 -13.31 1.43
N LYS A 176 6.10 -14.64 1.57
CA LYS A 176 5.07 -15.56 1.12
C LYS A 176 4.18 -15.95 2.30
N TYR A 177 2.88 -15.91 2.07
CA TYR A 177 1.82 -16.27 3.02
C TYR A 177 0.95 -17.36 2.42
N ASP A 178 0.32 -18.16 3.27
CA ASP A 178 -0.72 -19.09 2.85
C ASP A 178 -2.08 -18.38 2.66
N ASN A 179 -3.10 -19.14 2.28
CA ASN A 179 -4.45 -18.65 2.00
C ASN A 179 -5.25 -18.29 3.26
N GLU A 180 -4.79 -18.69 4.44
CA GLU A 180 -5.32 -18.25 5.73
C GLU A 180 -4.65 -16.96 6.24
N TRP A 181 -3.75 -16.38 5.43
CA TRP A 181 -2.95 -15.19 5.74
C TRP A 181 -1.88 -15.41 6.81
N ASP A 182 -1.58 -16.67 7.10
CA ASP A 182 -0.52 -17.01 8.02
C ASP A 182 0.82 -16.98 7.28
N TRP A 183 1.83 -16.49 7.99
CA TRP A 183 3.18 -16.42 7.47
C TRP A 183 3.78 -17.83 7.43
N ILE A 184 4.28 -18.24 6.26
CA ILE A 184 4.79 -19.59 6.02
C ILE A 184 6.08 -19.90 6.83
N GLY A 185 6.74 -18.88 7.38
CA GLY A 185 7.96 -19.00 8.18
C GLY A 185 9.23 -19.03 7.33
N ASP A 186 10.34 -18.52 7.88
CA ASP A 186 11.62 -18.41 7.17
C ASP A 186 12.14 -19.76 6.67
N ASP A 187 12.11 -20.80 7.53
CA ASP A 187 12.62 -22.14 7.22
C ASP A 187 11.87 -22.84 6.07
N ASN A 188 10.66 -22.37 5.75
CA ASN A 188 9.84 -22.89 4.66
C ASN A 188 9.90 -22.01 3.40
N GLY A 189 10.85 -21.08 3.33
CA GLY A 189 10.97 -20.13 2.22
C GLY A 189 9.89 -19.06 2.23
N GLY A 190 9.36 -18.74 3.42
CA GLY A 190 8.39 -17.66 3.63
C GLY A 190 8.99 -16.27 3.45
N GLU A 191 10.31 -16.10 3.54
CA GLU A 191 11.01 -14.85 3.22
C GLU A 191 11.73 -14.98 1.88
N ILE A 192 11.35 -14.12 0.93
CA ILE A 192 11.88 -14.13 -0.44
C ILE A 192 13.10 -13.24 -0.56
N ILE A 193 13.00 -12.03 0.00
CA ILE A 193 14.08 -11.06 0.10
C ILE A 193 13.79 -10.16 1.29
N ALA A 194 14.84 -9.72 1.99
CA ALA A 194 14.74 -8.72 3.03
C ALA A 194 15.94 -7.77 3.02
N GLU A 195 15.64 -6.50 3.27
CA GLU A 195 16.60 -5.42 3.46
C GLU A 195 16.33 -4.75 4.81
N TYR A 196 17.37 -4.17 5.38
CA TYR A 196 17.33 -3.65 6.75
C TYR A 196 17.88 -2.22 6.83
N LEU A 197 17.33 -1.46 7.77
CA LEU A 197 18.02 -0.37 8.42
C LEU A 197 18.25 -0.80 9.87
N ASN A 198 19.48 -1.18 10.18
CA ASN A 198 19.90 -1.68 11.48
C ASN A 198 21.31 -1.15 11.82
N PRO A 199 21.45 -0.23 12.79
CA PRO A 199 20.36 0.35 13.57
C PRO A 199 19.48 1.31 12.75
N ALA A 200 18.18 1.30 13.02
CA ALA A 200 17.27 2.39 12.69
C ALA A 200 17.32 3.40 13.85
N PRO A 201 17.76 4.65 13.63
CA PRO A 201 17.88 5.64 14.69
C PRO A 201 16.51 6.01 15.27
N ALA A 202 16.52 6.48 16.53
CA ALA A 202 15.36 7.15 17.10
C ALA A 202 15.04 8.41 16.27
N THR A 203 13.76 8.75 16.18
CA THR A 203 13.26 9.90 15.42
C THR A 203 12.55 10.88 16.35
N ASP A 204 12.18 12.04 15.82
CA ASP A 204 11.16 12.89 16.43
C ASP A 204 9.75 12.46 15.98
N SER A 205 8.76 13.30 16.26
CA SER A 205 7.35 13.10 15.91
C SER A 205 7.08 13.18 14.40
N ASP A 206 7.96 13.82 13.64
CA ASP A 206 7.82 13.99 12.18
C ASP A 206 8.36 12.75 11.43
N GLY A 207 9.13 11.92 12.14
CA GLY A 207 9.64 10.65 11.64
C GLY A 207 10.79 10.82 10.67
N THR A 208 11.05 9.78 9.89
CA THR A 208 12.11 9.78 8.89
C THR A 208 11.69 8.95 7.70
N ASP A 209 11.87 9.53 6.51
CA ASP A 209 11.59 8.86 5.25
C ASP A 209 12.76 7.95 4.87
N VAL A 210 12.44 6.70 4.54
CA VAL A 210 13.40 5.69 4.12
C VAL A 210 12.88 4.95 2.91
N THR A 211 13.72 4.88 1.88
CA THR A 211 13.49 4.06 0.70
C THR A 211 14.45 2.88 0.67
N ARG A 212 13.94 1.71 0.27
CA ARG A 212 14.72 0.52 -0.06
C ARG A 212 14.27 -0.04 -1.40
N THR A 213 15.24 -0.59 -2.12
CA THR A 213 15.02 -1.33 -3.35
C THR A 213 15.14 -2.81 -3.04
N LEU A 214 14.10 -3.59 -3.33
CA LEU A 214 14.07 -5.04 -3.12
C LEU A 214 14.17 -5.72 -4.49
N LEU A 215 15.29 -6.39 -4.75
CA LEU A 215 15.48 -7.20 -5.96
C LEU A 215 14.80 -8.55 -5.77
N ILE A 216 13.79 -8.83 -6.59
CA ILE A 216 13.10 -10.13 -6.55
C ILE A 216 14.01 -11.17 -7.20
N PRO A 217 14.39 -12.27 -6.52
CA PRO A 217 15.22 -13.30 -7.12
C PRO A 217 14.60 -13.87 -8.41
N GLU A 218 15.39 -14.07 -9.46
CA GLU A 218 14.92 -14.63 -10.75
C GLU A 218 14.23 -15.99 -10.60
N ALA A 219 14.67 -16.79 -9.61
CA ALA A 219 14.11 -18.11 -9.33
C ALA A 219 12.77 -18.08 -8.57
N THR A 220 12.25 -16.89 -8.24
CA THR A 220 10.99 -16.75 -7.49
C THR A 220 9.83 -17.28 -8.33
N THR A 221 9.08 -18.24 -7.78
CA THR A 221 7.88 -18.79 -8.42
C THR A 221 6.86 -17.68 -8.68
N ALA A 222 6.33 -17.60 -9.90
CA ALA A 222 5.31 -16.62 -10.25
C ALA A 222 4.04 -16.84 -9.43
N SER A 223 3.35 -15.74 -9.10
CA SER A 223 2.08 -15.76 -8.36
C SER A 223 1.01 -16.62 -9.03
N ALA A 224 1.01 -16.71 -10.36
CA ALA A 224 0.07 -17.54 -11.10
C ALA A 224 0.30 -19.06 -10.90
N ASP A 225 1.52 -19.45 -10.52
CA ASP A 225 1.92 -20.85 -10.31
C ASP A 225 1.85 -21.25 -8.82
N LEU A 226 1.52 -20.31 -7.93
CA LEU A 226 1.28 -20.60 -6.53
C LEU A 226 -0.08 -21.27 -6.33
N THR A 227 -0.13 -22.27 -5.45
CA THR A 227 -1.39 -22.89 -5.00
C THR A 227 -1.65 -22.44 -3.57
N ASN A 228 -2.76 -21.74 -3.34
CA ASN A 228 -3.18 -21.28 -2.01
C ASN A 228 -2.11 -20.45 -1.27
N GLN A 229 -1.29 -19.70 -2.00
CA GLN A 229 -0.25 -18.86 -1.44
C GLN A 229 -0.20 -17.53 -2.19
N LEU A 230 0.31 -16.49 -1.53
CA LEU A 230 0.47 -15.16 -2.11
C LEU A 230 1.72 -14.47 -1.59
N TYR A 231 2.17 -13.44 -2.32
CA TYR A 231 3.26 -12.59 -1.88
C TYR A 231 2.74 -11.26 -1.34
N ARG A 232 3.45 -10.73 -0.35
CA ARG A 232 3.24 -9.37 0.14
C ARG A 232 4.57 -8.67 0.31
N VAL A 233 4.58 -7.38 -0.02
CA VAL A 233 5.55 -6.44 0.55
C VAL A 233 5.20 -6.30 2.03
N TYR A 234 6.19 -6.46 2.90
CA TYR A 234 6.06 -6.43 4.34
C TYR A 234 7.12 -5.47 4.90
N VAL A 235 6.69 -4.47 5.66
CA VAL A 235 7.59 -3.57 6.38
C VAL A 235 7.25 -3.65 7.85
N SER A 236 8.27 -3.77 8.71
CA SER A 236 8.06 -3.90 10.15
C SER A 236 9.12 -3.17 10.94
N LEU A 237 8.71 -2.62 12.07
CA LEU A 237 9.56 -2.04 13.09
C LEU A 237 9.73 -2.99 14.27
N HIS A 238 10.96 -3.05 14.79
CA HIS A 238 11.33 -3.86 15.95
C HIS A 238 12.26 -3.10 16.87
N ASP A 239 12.34 -3.55 18.12
CA ASP A 239 13.44 -3.18 19.02
C ASP A 239 14.76 -3.88 18.60
N PRO A 240 15.91 -3.54 19.22
CA PRO A 240 17.20 -4.19 18.91
C PRO A 240 17.24 -5.70 19.21
N SER A 241 16.26 -6.23 19.96
CA SER A 241 16.09 -7.65 20.26
C SER A 241 15.09 -8.37 19.37
N TRP A 242 14.61 -7.71 18.30
CA TRP A 242 13.60 -8.21 17.36
C TRP A 242 12.18 -8.35 17.93
N ALA A 243 11.87 -7.70 19.05
CA ALA A 243 10.49 -7.58 19.49
C ALA A 243 9.74 -6.62 18.57
N SER A 244 8.66 -7.11 17.93
CA SER A 244 7.92 -6.32 16.96
C SER A 244 7.10 -5.21 17.63
N PHE A 245 7.20 -4.01 17.07
CA PHE A 245 6.35 -2.88 17.44
C PHE A 245 5.11 -2.80 16.55
N THR A 246 5.31 -2.83 15.24
CA THR A 246 4.25 -2.62 14.24
C THR A 246 4.71 -3.07 12.85
N ASP A 247 3.74 -3.32 11.96
CA ASP A 247 3.99 -3.66 10.57
C ASP A 247 2.95 -3.08 9.60
N LYS A 248 3.34 -3.04 8.32
CA LYS A 248 2.51 -2.69 7.18
C LYS A 248 2.75 -3.67 6.04
N GLN A 249 1.69 -3.95 5.30
CA GLN A 249 1.72 -4.95 4.24
C GLN A 249 0.97 -4.48 2.99
N ASN A 250 1.44 -4.90 1.82
CA ASN A 250 0.75 -4.68 0.56
C ASN A 250 0.83 -5.93 -0.32
N LEU A 251 -0.25 -6.28 -1.01
CA LEU A 251 -0.26 -7.43 -1.93
C LEU A 251 0.71 -7.21 -3.08
N LEU A 252 1.48 -8.25 -3.44
CA LEU A 252 2.40 -8.23 -4.55
C LEU A 252 2.13 -9.40 -5.49
N ILE A 253 2.02 -9.11 -6.79
CA ILE A 253 1.93 -10.09 -7.86
C ILE A 253 3.31 -10.21 -8.50
N ILE A 254 3.91 -11.40 -8.40
CA ILE A 254 5.18 -11.70 -9.06
C ILE A 254 4.86 -12.42 -10.37
N THR A 255 5.27 -11.85 -11.51
CA THR A 255 5.13 -12.49 -12.81
C THR A 255 6.41 -13.23 -13.18
N ALA A 256 6.27 -14.29 -14.00
CA ALA A 256 7.42 -14.97 -14.58
C ALA A 256 8.26 -13.96 -15.39
N PRO A 257 9.59 -14.12 -15.43
CA PRO A 257 10.43 -13.27 -16.25
C PRO A 257 9.97 -13.39 -17.70
N THR A 258 9.82 -12.27 -18.40
CA THR A 258 9.51 -12.29 -19.83
C THR A 258 10.70 -12.87 -20.61
N VAL A 259 10.64 -14.17 -20.89
CA VAL A 259 11.53 -14.79 -21.88
C VAL A 259 11.01 -14.35 -23.24
N ALA A 260 11.74 -13.48 -23.95
CA ALA A 260 11.38 -13.10 -25.32
C ALA A 260 11.14 -14.37 -26.15
N GLY A 261 9.87 -14.65 -26.46
CA GLY A 261 9.48 -15.83 -27.22
C GLY A 261 10.05 -15.74 -28.63
N LEU A 262 10.25 -16.88 -29.30
CA LEU A 262 10.73 -16.92 -30.69
C LEU A 262 9.85 -16.10 -31.67
N GLU A 263 8.61 -15.77 -31.30
CA GLU A 263 7.70 -14.91 -32.07
C GLU A 263 7.96 -13.42 -31.86
N ASP A 264 8.44 -12.99 -30.68
CA ASP A 264 8.83 -11.60 -30.41
C ASP A 264 10.16 -11.21 -31.07
N ILE A 265 10.95 -12.19 -31.52
CA ILE A 265 12.27 -12.00 -32.13
C ILE A 265 12.21 -11.26 -33.49
N ASN A 266 11.02 -11.07 -34.08
CA ASN A 266 10.81 -10.33 -35.32
C ASN A 266 9.68 -9.28 -35.24
N ALA A 267 9.09 -9.07 -34.07
CA ALA A 267 8.00 -8.10 -33.88
C ALA A 267 8.57 -6.69 -34.04
N ASP A 268 8.18 -6.02 -35.13
CA ASP A 268 8.33 -4.57 -35.48
C ASP A 268 8.69 -4.32 -36.95
N GLY A 269 8.72 -5.37 -37.79
CA GLY A 269 8.99 -5.21 -39.22
C GLY A 269 10.44 -4.83 -39.53
N ILE A 270 11.37 -5.11 -38.61
CA ILE A 270 12.81 -5.05 -38.83
C ILE A 270 13.22 -6.37 -39.48
N VAL A 271 13.68 -6.31 -40.74
CA VAL A 271 14.05 -7.51 -41.50
C VAL A 271 15.57 -7.60 -41.56
N MET A 272 16.13 -8.71 -41.08
CA MET A 272 17.56 -9.02 -41.20
C MET A 272 17.80 -10.07 -42.29
N TYR A 273 18.74 -9.79 -43.20
CA TYR A 273 19.00 -10.63 -44.36
C TYR A 273 20.45 -10.52 -44.83
N PRO A 274 21.00 -11.52 -45.53
CA PRO A 274 20.42 -12.86 -45.68
C PRO A 274 20.45 -13.62 -44.36
N ASN A 275 19.44 -14.44 -44.11
CA ASN A 275 19.47 -15.43 -43.04
C ASN A 275 19.13 -16.79 -43.68
N PRO A 276 20.08 -17.74 -43.78
CA PRO A 276 21.41 -17.73 -43.17
C PRO A 276 22.44 -16.82 -43.87
N VAL A 277 23.33 -16.17 -43.09
CA VAL A 277 24.34 -15.19 -43.51
C VAL A 277 25.73 -15.80 -43.71
N SER A 278 26.50 -15.27 -44.67
CA SER A 278 27.93 -15.63 -44.84
C SER A 278 28.82 -14.57 -44.18
N ASP A 279 28.90 -13.36 -44.75
CA ASP A 279 29.86 -12.36 -44.28
C ASP A 279 29.21 -11.09 -43.74
N ASN A 280 28.16 -10.59 -44.39
CA ASN A 280 27.51 -9.33 -44.01
C ASN A 280 26.01 -9.53 -43.77
N LEU A 281 25.56 -9.20 -42.55
CA LEU A 281 24.15 -9.18 -42.17
C LEU A 281 23.59 -7.78 -42.38
N PHE A 282 22.62 -7.63 -43.27
CA PHE A 282 21.95 -6.37 -43.59
C PHE A 282 20.69 -6.21 -42.75
N ILE A 283 20.43 -4.98 -42.30
CA ILE A 283 19.25 -4.62 -41.52
C ILE A 283 18.38 -3.70 -42.38
N LYS A 284 17.18 -4.16 -42.74
CA LYS A 284 16.18 -3.39 -43.51
C LYS A 284 15.13 -2.82 -42.57
N ASN A 285 15.38 -1.64 -42.02
CA ASN A 285 14.35 -0.67 -41.61
C ASN A 285 15.03 0.65 -41.17
N SER A 286 14.46 1.79 -41.50
CA SER A 286 14.90 3.13 -41.05
C SER A 286 14.45 3.47 -39.62
N LYS A 287 13.82 2.54 -38.90
CA LYS A 287 13.26 2.71 -37.54
C LYS A 287 13.91 1.81 -36.47
N LEU A 288 15.12 1.30 -36.71
CA LEU A 288 15.87 0.66 -35.62
C LEU A 288 16.29 1.77 -34.64
N GLU A 289 15.40 2.14 -33.72
CA GLU A 289 15.63 3.13 -32.65
C GLU A 289 16.47 2.51 -31.53
N ALA A 290 17.66 2.03 -31.89
CA ALA A 290 18.66 1.52 -30.97
C ALA A 290 19.89 2.41 -31.02
N THR A 291 20.52 2.65 -29.87
CA THR A 291 21.82 3.36 -29.79
C THR A 291 22.99 2.40 -29.66
N SER A 292 22.74 1.16 -29.24
CA SER A 292 23.75 0.10 -29.23
C SER A 292 23.17 -1.27 -29.56
N ILE A 293 24.04 -2.15 -30.06
CA ILE A 293 23.75 -3.54 -30.41
C ILE A 293 24.82 -4.44 -29.79
N LYS A 294 24.37 -5.57 -29.26
CA LYS A 294 25.18 -6.67 -28.74
C LYS A 294 24.84 -7.94 -29.51
N ILE A 295 25.83 -8.72 -29.95
CA ILE A 295 25.60 -10.03 -30.55
C ILE A 295 26.21 -11.10 -29.65
N CYS A 296 25.40 -12.09 -29.31
CA CYS A 296 25.80 -13.24 -28.51
C CYS A 296 25.69 -14.55 -29.32
N ASP A 297 26.55 -15.51 -29.02
CA ASP A 297 26.38 -16.88 -29.47
C ASP A 297 25.31 -17.62 -28.64
N ILE A 298 25.01 -18.87 -28.99
CA ILE A 298 24.00 -19.68 -28.29
C ILE A 298 24.34 -19.99 -26.83
N MET A 299 25.61 -19.81 -26.42
CA MET A 299 26.05 -19.97 -25.02
C MET A 299 25.95 -18.65 -24.24
N GLY A 300 25.38 -17.60 -24.84
CA GLY A 300 25.26 -16.27 -24.24
C GLY A 300 26.56 -15.46 -24.24
N ARG A 301 27.64 -15.96 -24.88
CA ARG A 301 28.91 -15.24 -24.93
C ARG A 301 28.81 -14.11 -25.94
N THR A 302 29.23 -12.92 -25.52
CA THR A 302 29.22 -11.73 -26.38
C THR A 302 30.36 -11.83 -27.39
N VAL A 303 30.01 -11.89 -28.68
CA VAL A 303 30.99 -12.00 -29.77
C VAL A 303 31.22 -10.68 -30.51
N LYS A 304 30.28 -9.73 -30.38
CA LYS A 304 30.43 -8.38 -30.94
C LYS A 304 29.56 -7.39 -30.19
N SER A 305 30.07 -6.18 -30.01
CA SER A 305 29.33 -5.03 -29.47
C SER A 305 29.56 -3.83 -30.37
N ILE A 306 28.49 -3.09 -30.65
CA ILE A 306 28.49 -1.92 -31.52
C ILE A 306 27.77 -0.79 -30.79
N SER A 307 28.47 0.31 -30.57
CA SER A 307 27.89 1.54 -30.02
C SER A 307 27.64 2.53 -31.15
N ASN A 308 26.66 3.43 -30.97
CA ASN A 308 26.25 4.45 -31.94
C ASN A 308 25.70 3.86 -33.25
N THR A 309 24.56 3.17 -33.15
CA THR A 309 23.91 2.46 -34.27
C THR A 309 23.03 3.35 -35.15
N LYS A 310 23.08 4.67 -34.95
CA LYS A 310 22.42 5.66 -35.82
C LYS A 310 23.00 5.48 -37.23
N ASP A 311 22.16 5.01 -38.16
CA ASP A 311 22.49 4.72 -39.57
C ASP A 311 23.22 3.39 -39.89
N ILE A 312 23.23 2.41 -38.97
CA ILE A 312 23.81 1.09 -39.29
C ILE A 312 22.98 0.35 -40.35
N LYS A 313 23.60 0.04 -41.51
CA LYS A 313 22.96 -0.70 -42.62
C LYS A 313 23.37 -2.16 -42.70
N SER A 314 24.57 -2.48 -42.20
CA SER A 314 25.14 -3.82 -42.24
C SER A 314 26.08 -4.06 -41.08
N ILE A 315 26.17 -5.33 -40.67
CA ILE A 315 27.10 -5.82 -39.66
C ILE A 315 27.97 -6.90 -40.30
N ASP A 316 29.28 -6.70 -40.28
CA ASP A 316 30.24 -7.74 -40.66
C ASP A 316 30.27 -8.85 -39.60
N VAL A 317 30.01 -10.07 -40.03
CA VAL A 317 30.00 -11.32 -39.25
C VAL A 317 30.90 -12.39 -39.89
N SER A 318 31.80 -12.00 -40.80
CA SER A 318 32.71 -12.92 -41.50
C SER A 318 33.61 -13.72 -40.55
N SER A 319 34.01 -13.10 -39.43
CA SER A 319 34.84 -13.73 -38.40
C SER A 319 34.08 -14.68 -37.48
N PHE A 320 32.75 -14.76 -37.58
CA PHE A 320 31.94 -15.58 -36.70
C PHE A 320 32.00 -17.05 -37.12
N SER A 321 32.08 -17.94 -36.14
CA SER A 321 31.98 -19.39 -36.40
C SER A 321 30.57 -19.76 -36.85
N LYS A 322 30.43 -20.86 -37.60
CA LYS A 322 29.12 -21.39 -38.01
C LYS A 322 28.25 -21.65 -36.78
N GLY A 323 27.00 -21.19 -36.80
CA GLY A 323 26.13 -21.35 -35.63
C GLY A 323 24.95 -20.38 -35.58
N ILE A 324 24.24 -20.43 -34.47
CA ILE A 324 23.10 -19.56 -34.16
C ILE A 324 23.58 -18.39 -33.31
N TYR A 325 23.11 -17.20 -33.65
CA TYR A 325 23.44 -15.97 -32.94
C TYR A 325 22.18 -15.17 -32.61
N ILE A 326 22.24 -14.42 -31.52
CA ILE A 326 21.20 -13.50 -31.07
C ILE A 326 21.79 -12.09 -31.05
N LEU A 327 21.18 -11.18 -31.80
CA LEU A 327 21.45 -9.76 -31.77
C LEU A 327 20.46 -9.10 -30.80
N THR A 328 20.94 -8.38 -29.80
CA THR A 328 20.15 -7.66 -28.79
C THR A 328 20.45 -6.17 -28.90
N THR A 329 19.41 -5.34 -28.92
CA THR A 329 19.52 -3.87 -28.85
C THR A 329 19.44 -3.38 -27.40
N ASP A 330 19.85 -2.14 -27.16
CA ASP A 330 19.68 -1.43 -25.88
C ASP A 330 18.22 -1.30 -25.43
N ASN A 331 17.28 -1.14 -26.36
CA ASN A 331 15.84 -1.17 -26.08
C ASN A 331 15.27 -2.59 -25.89
N LYS A 332 16.12 -3.57 -25.55
CA LYS A 332 15.80 -4.98 -25.26
C LYS A 332 15.19 -5.79 -26.42
N LYS A 333 15.15 -5.29 -27.66
CA LYS A 333 14.71 -6.08 -28.83
C LYS A 333 15.77 -7.10 -29.21
N GLN A 334 15.34 -8.28 -29.64
CA GLN A 334 16.24 -9.39 -29.97
C GLN A 334 15.95 -9.95 -31.37
N PHE A 335 16.98 -10.33 -32.11
CA PHE A 335 16.88 -10.89 -33.45
C PHE A 335 17.79 -12.10 -33.61
N LYS A 336 17.25 -13.21 -34.13
CA LYS A 336 18.00 -14.44 -34.35
C LYS A 336 18.45 -14.55 -35.80
N PHE A 337 19.73 -14.90 -36.02
CA PHE A 337 20.24 -15.23 -37.34
C PHE A 337 21.19 -16.44 -37.30
N ILE A 338 21.35 -17.09 -38.45
CA ILE A 338 22.18 -18.28 -38.63
C ILE A 338 23.40 -17.92 -39.47
N LYS A 339 24.61 -18.19 -38.97
CA LYS A 339 25.88 -18.05 -39.71
C LYS A 339 26.23 -19.36 -40.41
N LYS A 340 26.47 -19.29 -41.72
CA LYS A 340 26.91 -20.41 -42.58
C LYS A 340 28.37 -20.76 -42.44
#